data_AF-A0A1Y0BKQ1-F1
#
_entry.id   AF-A0A1Y0BKQ1-F1
#
_cell.length_a   1.000
_cell.length_b   1.000
_cell.length_c   1.000
_cell.angle_alpha   90.00
_cell.angle_beta   90.00
_cell.angle_gamma   90.00
#
_symmetry.space_group_name_H-M   'P 1'
#
loop_
_entity.id
_entity.type
_entity.pdbx_description
1 polymer ?
#
loop_
_entity_poly.entity_id
_entity_poly.type
_entity_poly.pdbx_seq_one_letter_code
_entity_poly.pdbx_strand_id
1 'polypeptide(L)' 'MDVIFFGLVYGLEKEYGYWHLSELAEIHGPFGLKIERDLFFRPTPLEECKDPTRLHS' A
#
# COMPACT_ATOMS: atom_id res chain seq x y z
N MET A 1 -1.05 -12.54 17.23
CA MET A 1 -1.92 -11.40 16.91
C MET A 1 -1.42 -10.81 15.62
N ASP A 2 -2.31 -10.58 14.67
CA ASP A 2 -1.99 -9.97 13.38
C ASP A 2 -2.18 -8.44 13.46
N VAL A 3 -1.54 -7.70 12.55
CA VAL A 3 -1.62 -6.24 12.50
C VAL A 3 -2.57 -5.85 11.38
N ILE A 4 -3.60 -5.08 11.73
CA ILE A 4 -4.54 -4.48 10.78
C ILE A 4 -4.10 -3.05 10.52
N PHE A 5 -4.00 -2.70 9.25
CA PHE A 5 -3.75 -1.34 8.78
C PHE A 5 -5.03 -0.75 8.19
N PHE A 6 -5.08 0.58 8.16
CA PHE A 6 -6.05 1.35 7.39
C PHE A 6 -5.33 2.43 6.60
N GLY A 7 -5.72 2.64 5.36
CA GLY A 7 -5.15 3.72 4.56
C GLY A 7 -5.60 3.73 3.10
N LEU A 8 -4.94 4.58 2.31
CA LEU A 8 -5.15 4.71 0.88
C LEU A 8 -4.41 3.60 0.13
N VAL A 9 -5.14 2.90 -0.74
CA VAL A 9 -4.62 1.80 -1.56
C VAL A 9 -4.74 2.19 -3.04
N TYR A 10 -3.62 2.03 -3.75
CA TYR A 10 -3.56 2.12 -5.21
C TYR A 10 -3.38 0.72 -5.77
N GLY A 11 -4.48 0.08 -6.17
CA GLY A 11 -4.51 -1.28 -6.72
C GLY A 11 -5.23 -1.32 -8.06
N LEU A 12 -6.30 -2.11 -8.14
CA LEU A 12 -7.23 -2.10 -9.28
C LEU A 12 -8.00 -0.77 -9.34
N GLU A 13 -8.38 -0.25 -8.18
CA GLU A 13 -9.01 1.05 -7.99
C GLU A 13 -8.26 1.85 -6.92
N LYS A 14 -8.55 3.15 -6.84
CA LYS A 14 -8.08 4.03 -5.77
C LYS A 14 -9.12 4.03 -4.66
N GLU A 15 -8.80 3.42 -3.52
CA GLU A 15 -9.75 3.25 -2.42
C GLU A 15 -9.13 3.45 -1.03
N TYR A 16 -9.99 3.68 -0.03
CA TYR A 16 -9.61 3.60 1.38
C TYR A 16 -10.08 2.26 1.93
N GLY A 17 -9.18 1.50 2.54
CA GLY A 17 -9.48 0.15 2.99
C GLY A 17 -8.64 -0.30 4.16
N TYR A 18 -8.97 -1.49 4.64
CA TYR A 18 -8.22 -2.21 5.65
C TYR A 18 -7.47 -3.39 5.02
N TRP A 19 -6.31 -3.73 5.56
CA TRP A 19 -5.56 -4.92 5.15
C TRP A 19 -4.71 -5.45 6.30
N HIS A 20 -4.36 -6.72 6.21
CA HIS A 20 -3.57 -7.41 7.22
C HIS A 20 -2.08 -7.47 6.87
N LEU A 21 -1.22 -7.47 7.88
CA LEU A 21 0.22 -7.69 7.68
C LEU A 21 0.50 -9.09 7.13
N SER A 22 -0.24 -10.08 7.62
CA SER A 22 -0.15 -11.48 7.16
C SER A 22 -0.41 -11.60 5.65
N GLU A 23 -1.47 -10.97 5.15
CA GLU A 23 -1.80 -10.92 3.72
C GLU A 23 -0.64 -10.33 2.90
N LEU A 24 -0.07 -9.20 3.32
CA LEU A 24 1.07 -8.59 2.62
C LEU A 24 2.33 -9.48 2.62
N ALA A 25 2.56 -10.24 3.69
CA ALA A 25 3.74 -11.08 3.84
C ALA A 25 3.71 -12.34 2.97
N GLU A 26 2.52 -12.77 2.55
CA GLU A 26 2.29 -13.93 1.69
C GLU A 26 2.37 -13.59 0.19
N ILE A 27 2.30 -12.30 -0.17
CA ILE A 27 2.39 -11.86 -1.56
C ILE A 27 3.80 -12.06 -2.11
N HIS A 28 3.87 -12.77 -3.23
CA HIS A 28 5.07 -12.94 -4.05
C HIS A 28 4.81 -12.30 -5.41
N GLY A 29 5.44 -11.15 -5.65
CA GLY A 29 5.36 -10.41 -6.90
C GLY A 29 6.21 -11.02 -8.01
N PRO A 30 6.43 -10.27 -9.10
CA PRO A 30 7.31 -10.68 -10.19
C PRO A 30 8.67 -11.15 -9.66
N PHE A 31 9.17 -12.25 -10.23
CA PHE A 31 10.43 -12.89 -9.82
C PHE A 31 10.45 -13.41 -8.37
N GLY A 32 9.27 -13.58 -7.74
CA GLY A 32 9.16 -14.11 -6.38
C GLY A 32 9.53 -13.10 -5.28
N LEU A 33 9.63 -11.82 -5.62
CA LEU A 33 9.96 -10.76 -4.67
C LEU A 33 8.78 -10.44 -3.75
N LYS A 34 9.07 -10.27 -2.46
CA LYS A 34 8.07 -9.84 -1.46
C LYS A 34 7.85 -8.34 -1.53
N ILE A 35 6.75 -7.88 -0.96
CA ILE A 35 6.46 -6.45 -0.79
C ILE A 35 7.52 -5.81 0.12
N GLU A 36 8.04 -4.66 -0.32
CA GLU A 36 8.98 -3.84 0.45
C GLU A 36 8.24 -2.82 1.33
N ARG A 37 8.76 -2.56 2.53
CA ARG A 37 8.26 -1.50 3.41
C ARG A 37 9.30 -0.38 3.50
N ASP A 38 8.84 0.86 3.36
CA ASP A 38 9.69 2.02 3.58
C ASP A 38 9.86 2.29 5.09
N LEU A 39 11.07 2.01 5.60
CA LEU A 39 11.42 2.22 7.01
C LEU A 39 11.65 3.69 7.37
N PHE A 40 11.83 4.56 6.38
CA PHE A 40 12.09 5.99 6.56
C PHE A 40 10.90 6.86 6.17
N PHE A 41 9.73 6.24 5.99
CA PHE A 41 8.49 6.94 5.69
C PHE A 41 8.24 8.05 6.73
N ARG A 42 8.03 9.27 6.23
CA ARG A 42 7.57 10.40 7.02
C ARG A 42 6.07 10.56 6.80
N PRO A 43 5.26 10.73 7.86
CA PRO A 43 3.86 11.05 7.70
C PRO A 43 3.69 12.25 6.77
N THR A 44 2.90 12.06 5.72
CA THR A 44 2.65 13.05 4.68
C THR A 44 1.15 13.29 4.58
N PRO A 45 0.69 14.55 4.48
CA PRO A 45 -0.72 14.84 4.23
C PRO A 45 -1.20 14.17 2.96
N LEU A 46 -2.42 13.66 2.97
CA LEU A 46 -2.95 12.90 1.84
C LEU A 46 -3.08 13.72 0.56
N GLU A 47 -3.33 15.02 0.70
CA GLU A 47 -3.36 15.98 -0.43
C GLU A 47 -2.02 16.13 -1.14
N GLU A 48 -0.91 15.80 -0.47
CA GLU A 48 0.44 15.82 -1.04
C GLU A 48 0.84 14.46 -1.65
N CYS A 49 0.08 13.39 -1.38
CA CYS A 49 0.33 12.07 -1.96
C CYS A 49 0.06 12.09 -3.47
N LYS A 50 1.10 11.81 -4.26
CA LYS A 50 0.98 11.69 -5.72
C LYS A 50 0.32 10.37 -6.08
N ASP A 51 -0.63 10.42 -7.01
CA ASP A 51 -1.20 9.23 -7.63
C ASP A 51 -0.17 8.59 -8.58
N PRO A 52 0.37 7.39 -8.26
CA PRO A 52 1.36 6.75 -9.11
C PRO A 52 0.75 6.20 -10.41
N THR A 53 -0.57 6.04 -10.48
CA THR A 53 -1.26 5.42 -11.61
C THR A 53 -1.53 6.41 -12.76
N ARG A 54 -1.56 7.73 -12.49
CA ARG A 54 -1.90 8.81 -13.45
C ARG A 54 -3.20 8.57 -14.25
N LEU A 55 -4.03 7.62 -13.85
CA LEU A 55 -5.16 7.13 -14.67
C LEU A 55 -6.48 7.83 -14.38
N HIS A 56 -6.57 8.57 -13.27
CA HIS A 56 -7.82 9.23 -12.87
C HIS A 56 -7.54 10.67 -12.44
N SER A 57 -7.64 11.58 -13.41
CA SER A 57 -7.98 12.99 -13.20
C SER A 57 -9.47 13.13 -12.91
#